data_AF-A0A814KR77-F1
#
_entry.id   AF-A0A814KR77-F1
#
_cell.length_a   1.000
_cell.length_b   1.000
_cell.length_c   1.000
_cell.angle_alpha   90.00
_cell.angle_beta   90.00
_cell.angle_gamma   90.00
#
_symmetry.space_group_name_H-M   'P 1'
#
loop_
_entity.id
_entity.type
_entity.pdbx_description
1 polymer ?
#
loop_
_entity_poly.entity_id
_entity_poly.type
_entity_poly.pdbx_seq_one_letter_code
_entity_poly.pdbx_strand_id
1 'polypeptide(L)'
;MYTQILKEILLTIDFEDKHVKEFITYCREVFVENEYELQNIEKLERDYHHHIPIWWYTYQYFLYSMLNQALRSMDADIMVRMGFFIKDLHRDIQRLHSEQFSGEQSDKTFTVYRGQYLSKEDFTEMTNTKGGLLSFNNFLSTSKDRDVSLLFAPQAARNPDLVGILFVMSINSIHSTTPFACVTDVSHFHMEDEVLFSMHTIFRIGDIQPMDGNNHLYQVDLTLTNDNDQDLRTLTDQIRQETCPDEEGWYRLGLLLINISQFIKAQEIYEVLLHQAINEHDKAKLYHQLGRIKRNQGEYQEALSYYEKARAIRQQSLNCNHPDLAMSYNSIGLVYNSIGDYPKALISLEKALAIQQQSLPSNHPHLGMSYNNIGNLYYNMGDYPKALISLEKALAIQQQSLPSNHPDLGVSYNNIGSVYKNMGDYPRALSYYEKDLAIGQQSLASNHPDLAVSYNDIGLVNENMGNYVEAHLCYELAVQIGQQSLPTNHSNLKMYRENLENIKNKL
;
A
#
# COMPACT_ATOMS: atom_id res chain seq x y z
N MET A 1 -3.27 -5.12 2.96
CA MET A 1 -3.95 -4.21 2.02
C MET A 1 -3.20 -4.14 0.69
N TYR A 2 -1.98 -3.58 0.59
CA TYR A 2 -1.18 -3.65 -0.66
C TYR A 2 -0.88 -5.07 -1.14
N THR A 3 -0.88 -6.06 -0.24
CA THR A 3 -0.78 -7.50 -0.57
C THR A 3 -1.91 -8.01 -1.47
N GLN A 4 -3.14 -7.47 -1.34
CA GLN A 4 -4.26 -7.81 -2.21
C GLN A 4 -4.05 -7.29 -3.63
N ILE A 5 -3.68 -6.01 -3.75
CA ILE A 5 -3.41 -5.40 -5.04
C ILE A 5 -2.22 -6.08 -5.70
N LEU A 6 -1.18 -6.40 -4.93
CA LEU A 6 -0.06 -7.18 -5.44
C LEU A 6 -0.54 -8.53 -5.97
N LYS A 7 -1.37 -9.27 -5.23
CA LYS A 7 -1.97 -10.52 -5.70
C LYS A 7 -2.69 -10.31 -7.03
N GLU A 8 -3.59 -9.33 -7.10
CA GLU A 8 -4.34 -9.00 -8.32
C GLU A 8 -3.40 -8.72 -9.50
N ILE A 9 -2.35 -7.92 -9.29
CA ILE A 9 -1.36 -7.59 -10.32
C ILE A 9 -0.57 -8.83 -10.75
N LEU A 10 -0.02 -9.60 -9.81
CA LEU A 10 0.79 -10.78 -10.11
C LEU A 10 0.00 -11.82 -10.91
N LEU A 11 -1.32 -11.94 -10.68
CA LEU A 11 -2.19 -12.83 -11.43
C LEU A 11 -2.36 -12.42 -12.90
N THR A 12 -2.19 -11.13 -13.23
CA THR A 12 -2.21 -10.60 -14.61
C THR A 12 -0.87 -10.72 -15.34
N ILE A 13 0.24 -10.94 -14.63
CA ILE A 13 1.57 -11.00 -15.25
C ILE A 13 1.81 -12.37 -15.86
N ASP A 14 2.20 -12.42 -17.14
CA ASP A 14 2.65 -13.65 -17.77
C ASP A 14 4.12 -13.94 -17.45
N PHE A 15 4.34 -14.83 -16.48
CA PHE A 15 5.66 -15.31 -16.12
C PHE A 15 6.14 -16.38 -17.12
N GLU A 16 7.24 -16.09 -17.80
CA GLU A 16 8.01 -17.03 -18.63
C GLU A 16 9.06 -17.81 -17.81
N ASP A 17 9.56 -18.93 -18.35
CA ASP A 17 10.62 -19.77 -17.75
C ASP A 17 11.90 -19.01 -17.35
N LYS A 18 12.18 -17.86 -18.00
CA LYS A 18 13.33 -17.01 -17.63
C LYS A 18 13.22 -16.51 -16.19
N HIS A 19 12.00 -16.19 -15.71
CA HIS A 19 11.80 -15.70 -14.34
C HIS A 19 12.07 -16.80 -13.31
N VAL A 20 11.72 -18.05 -13.63
CA VAL A 20 12.05 -19.21 -12.79
C VAL A 20 13.57 -19.38 -12.69
N LYS A 21 14.29 -19.28 -13.81
CA LYS A 21 15.75 -19.37 -13.85
C LYS A 21 16.44 -18.23 -13.09
N GLU A 22 15.94 -17.00 -13.23
CA GLU A 22 16.43 -15.83 -12.49
C GLU A 22 16.24 -16.03 -10.98
N PHE A 23 15.08 -16.53 -10.55
CA PHE A 23 14.83 -16.86 -9.14
C PHE A 23 15.76 -17.98 -8.64
N ILE A 24 15.97 -19.04 -9.41
CA ILE A 24 16.89 -20.13 -9.06
C ILE A 24 18.33 -19.60 -8.91
N THR A 25 18.76 -18.72 -9.80
CA THR A 25 20.10 -18.10 -9.74
C THR A 25 20.25 -17.28 -8.47
N TYR A 26 19.26 -16.45 -8.16
CA TYR A 26 19.20 -15.70 -6.91
C TYR A 26 19.27 -16.63 -5.68
N CYS A 27 18.51 -17.74 -5.68
CA CYS A 27 18.55 -18.68 -4.56
C CYS A 27 19.93 -19.32 -4.37
N ARG A 28 20.66 -19.62 -5.45
CA ARG A 28 22.04 -20.13 -5.37
C ARG A 28 22.99 -19.14 -4.70
N GLU A 29 22.81 -17.85 -4.96
CA GLU A 29 23.59 -16.79 -4.32
C GLU A 29 23.25 -16.64 -2.84
N VAL A 30 21.95 -16.63 -2.50
CA VAL A 30 21.47 -16.52 -1.12
C VAL A 30 21.92 -17.71 -0.25
N PHE A 31 21.90 -18.91 -0.81
CA PHE A 31 22.22 -20.16 -0.10
C PHE A 31 23.59 -20.73 -0.44
N VAL A 32 24.54 -19.89 -0.92
CA VAL A 32 25.86 -20.34 -1.38
C VAL A 32 26.64 -21.15 -0.33
N GLU A 33 26.42 -20.89 0.96
CA GLU A 33 27.08 -21.60 2.07
C GLU A 33 26.24 -22.77 2.65
N ASN A 34 25.04 -23.02 2.12
CA ASN A 34 24.12 -24.03 2.63
C ASN A 34 23.97 -25.18 1.62
N GLU A 35 24.83 -26.20 1.73
CA GLU A 35 24.83 -27.37 0.82
C GLU A 35 23.47 -28.09 0.75
N TYR A 36 22.74 -28.15 1.87
CA TYR A 36 21.41 -28.77 1.90
C TYR A 36 20.43 -28.02 0.99
N GLU A 37 20.38 -26.69 1.10
CA GLU A 37 19.50 -25.89 0.26
C GLU A 37 19.96 -25.82 -1.20
N LEU A 38 21.27 -25.88 -1.48
CA LEU A 38 21.79 -25.97 -2.85
C LEU A 38 21.29 -27.24 -3.56
N GLN A 39 21.29 -28.39 -2.88
CA GLN A 39 20.73 -29.63 -3.43
C GLN A 39 19.22 -29.50 -3.71
N ASN A 40 18.49 -28.80 -2.84
CA ASN A 40 17.06 -28.55 -3.01
C ASN A 40 16.79 -27.60 -4.18
N ILE A 41 17.65 -26.59 -4.39
CA ILE A 41 17.56 -25.66 -5.53
C ILE A 41 17.80 -26.41 -6.85
N GLU A 42 18.76 -27.34 -6.90
CA GLU A 42 18.98 -28.20 -8.09
C GLU A 42 17.79 -29.11 -8.39
N LYS A 43 17.09 -29.57 -7.34
CA LYS A 43 15.86 -30.34 -7.50
C LYS A 43 14.73 -29.45 -8.03
N LEU A 44 14.56 -28.24 -7.48
CA LEU A 44 13.58 -27.28 -7.96
C LEU A 44 13.81 -26.96 -9.44
N GLU A 45 15.05 -26.69 -9.86
CA GLU A 45 15.38 -26.39 -11.25
C GLU A 45 15.01 -27.52 -12.23
N ARG A 46 15.21 -28.78 -11.82
CA ARG A 46 14.90 -29.94 -12.66
C ARG A 46 13.41 -30.29 -12.66
N ASP A 47 12.77 -30.19 -11.51
CA ASP A 47 11.49 -30.83 -11.25
C ASP A 47 10.33 -29.85 -11.05
N TYR A 48 10.56 -28.53 -11.14
CA TYR A 48 9.51 -27.53 -10.84
C TYR A 48 8.18 -27.85 -11.54
N HIS A 49 8.24 -28.09 -12.85
CA HIS A 49 7.06 -28.38 -13.69
C HIS A 49 6.54 -29.83 -13.58
N HIS A 50 7.25 -30.73 -12.88
CA HIS A 50 6.83 -32.12 -12.67
C HIS A 50 5.93 -32.29 -11.44
N HIS A 51 5.91 -31.29 -10.55
CA HIS A 51 5.07 -31.26 -9.36
C HIS A 51 4.17 -30.01 -9.38
N ILE A 52 3.01 -30.11 -8.74
CA ILE A 52 2.14 -28.94 -8.59
C ILE A 52 2.72 -27.98 -7.52
N PRO A 53 2.58 -26.66 -7.67
CA PRO A 53 3.00 -25.65 -6.70
C PRO A 53 2.71 -25.94 -5.22
N ILE A 54 1.53 -26.51 -4.89
CA ILE A 54 1.18 -26.85 -3.49
C ILE A 54 2.15 -27.89 -2.91
N TRP A 55 2.60 -28.84 -3.72
CA TRP A 55 3.59 -29.83 -3.29
C TRP A 55 4.91 -29.16 -2.93
N TRP A 56 5.38 -28.21 -3.75
CA TRP A 56 6.58 -27.41 -3.46
C TRP A 56 6.43 -26.52 -2.24
N TYR A 57 5.24 -25.93 -2.03
CA TYR A 57 4.96 -25.07 -0.90
C TYR A 57 4.95 -25.83 0.44
N THR A 58 4.44 -27.06 0.43
CA THR A 58 4.35 -27.92 1.62
C THR A 58 5.60 -28.77 1.84
N TYR A 59 6.52 -28.82 0.87
CA TYR A 59 7.80 -29.47 1.04
C TYR A 59 8.67 -28.70 2.05
N GLN A 60 9.40 -29.43 2.91
CA GLN A 60 10.29 -28.85 3.92
C GLN A 60 11.56 -28.24 3.29
N TYR A 61 11.40 -27.11 2.59
CA TYR A 61 12.44 -26.35 1.88
C TYR A 61 12.41 -24.85 2.20
N PHE A 62 13.45 -24.14 1.75
CA PHE A 62 13.55 -22.69 1.81
C PHE A 62 12.34 -21.92 1.24
N LEU A 63 11.60 -22.48 0.26
CA LEU A 63 10.48 -21.81 -0.43
C LEU A 63 9.39 -21.33 0.52
N TYR A 64 8.92 -22.20 1.43
CA TYR A 64 7.88 -21.86 2.39
C TYR A 64 8.32 -20.71 3.29
N SER A 65 9.53 -20.81 3.88
CA SER A 65 10.05 -19.80 4.79
C SER A 65 10.32 -18.48 4.07
N MET A 66 10.93 -18.53 2.88
CA MET A 66 11.28 -17.35 2.08
C MET A 66 10.01 -16.60 1.64
N LEU A 67 9.02 -17.30 1.11
CA LEU A 67 7.77 -16.68 0.67
C LEU A 67 7.03 -16.05 1.85
N ASN A 68 6.85 -16.80 2.94
CA ASN A 68 6.09 -16.31 4.09
C ASN A 68 6.80 -15.17 4.82
N GLN A 69 8.13 -15.17 4.85
CA GLN A 69 8.90 -14.04 5.36
C GLN A 69 8.69 -12.82 4.47
N ALA A 70 8.86 -12.96 3.16
CA ALA A 70 8.72 -11.85 2.21
C ALA A 70 7.31 -11.22 2.23
N LEU A 71 6.25 -12.04 2.29
CA LEU A 71 4.88 -11.55 2.37
C LEU A 71 4.59 -10.81 3.70
N ARG A 72 5.21 -11.22 4.81
CA ARG A 72 5.06 -10.57 6.12
C ARG A 72 5.85 -9.28 6.23
N SER A 73 7.08 -9.26 5.71
CA SER A 73 7.96 -8.09 5.75
C SER A 73 7.75 -7.12 4.59
N MET A 74 6.83 -7.44 3.65
CA MET A 74 6.63 -6.70 2.40
C MET A 74 7.93 -6.53 1.62
N ASP A 75 8.75 -7.58 1.57
CA ASP A 75 10.00 -7.60 0.80
C ASP A 75 9.68 -7.66 -0.69
N ALA A 76 9.64 -6.48 -1.32
CA ALA A 76 9.28 -6.35 -2.72
C ALA A 76 10.23 -7.09 -3.66
N ASP A 77 11.53 -7.22 -3.36
CA ASP A 77 12.46 -7.91 -4.26
C ASP A 77 12.14 -9.40 -4.32
N ILE A 78 12.01 -10.05 -3.16
CA ILE A 78 11.66 -11.47 -3.08
C ILE A 78 10.26 -11.71 -3.64
N MET A 79 9.27 -10.88 -3.30
CA MET A 79 7.90 -11.02 -3.80
C MET A 79 7.82 -10.94 -5.32
N VAL A 80 8.58 -10.04 -5.95
CA VAL A 80 8.64 -9.93 -7.42
C VAL A 80 9.31 -11.15 -8.04
N ARG A 81 10.45 -11.62 -7.48
CA ARG A 81 11.16 -12.82 -7.97
C ARG A 81 10.32 -14.08 -7.82
N MET A 82 9.57 -14.21 -6.73
CA MET A 82 8.66 -15.32 -6.47
C MET A 82 7.28 -15.13 -7.12
N GLY A 83 7.07 -14.08 -7.92
CA GLY A 83 5.77 -13.76 -8.50
C GLY A 83 5.16 -14.90 -9.31
N PHE A 84 5.99 -15.65 -10.05
CA PHE A 84 5.56 -16.85 -10.79
C PHE A 84 4.99 -17.92 -9.83
N PHE A 85 5.72 -18.21 -8.76
CA PHE A 85 5.33 -19.23 -7.79
C PHE A 85 4.08 -18.83 -7.02
N ILE A 86 3.96 -17.54 -6.65
CA ILE A 86 2.76 -16.98 -6.03
C ILE A 86 1.54 -17.14 -6.94
N LYS A 87 1.69 -16.81 -8.23
CA LYS A 87 0.63 -16.94 -9.24
C LYS A 87 0.22 -18.41 -9.41
N ASP A 88 1.18 -19.30 -9.56
CA ASP A 88 0.92 -20.73 -9.79
C ASP A 88 0.27 -21.37 -8.55
N LEU A 89 0.79 -21.07 -7.35
CA LEU A 89 0.23 -21.56 -6.07
C LEU A 89 -1.20 -21.06 -5.85
N HIS A 90 -1.48 -19.78 -6.14
CA HIS A 90 -2.84 -19.25 -6.09
C HIS A 90 -3.78 -20.01 -7.04
N ARG A 91 -3.36 -20.20 -8.30
CA ARG A 91 -4.18 -20.86 -9.33
C ARG A 91 -4.48 -22.31 -8.97
N ASP A 92 -3.52 -23.03 -8.39
CA ASP A 92 -3.75 -24.40 -7.94
C ASP A 92 -4.74 -24.48 -6.77
N ILE A 93 -4.61 -23.59 -5.78
CA ILE A 93 -5.57 -23.51 -4.68
C ILE A 93 -6.96 -23.17 -5.23
N GLN A 94 -7.05 -22.25 -6.19
CA GLN A 94 -8.32 -21.88 -6.83
C GLN A 94 -8.95 -23.03 -7.62
N ARG A 95 -8.12 -23.79 -8.36
CA ARG A 95 -8.56 -24.98 -9.09
C ARG A 95 -9.11 -26.03 -8.14
N LEU A 96 -8.36 -26.39 -7.09
CA LEU A 96 -8.79 -27.36 -6.09
C LEU A 96 -10.02 -26.88 -5.30
N HIS A 97 -10.08 -25.59 -4.95
CA HIS A 97 -11.27 -24.99 -4.34
C HIS A 97 -12.50 -25.26 -5.21
N SER A 98 -12.37 -25.02 -6.52
CA SER A 98 -13.46 -25.23 -7.47
C SER A 98 -13.85 -26.71 -7.57
N GLU A 99 -12.87 -27.62 -7.61
CA GLU A 99 -13.13 -29.07 -7.64
C GLU A 99 -13.80 -29.58 -6.35
N GLN A 100 -13.46 -29.02 -5.19
CA GLN A 100 -13.90 -29.50 -3.87
C GLN A 100 -15.23 -28.86 -3.41
N PHE A 101 -15.56 -27.64 -3.86
CA PHE A 101 -16.63 -26.82 -3.27
C PHE A 101 -17.67 -26.23 -4.25
N SER A 102 -17.57 -26.45 -5.58
CA SER A 102 -18.51 -25.85 -6.57
C SER A 102 -19.79 -26.64 -6.87
N GLY A 103 -20.05 -27.79 -6.22
CA GLY A 103 -21.20 -28.64 -6.51
C GLY A 103 -22.50 -28.22 -5.81
N GLU A 104 -23.67 -28.51 -6.41
CA GLU A 104 -25.05 -28.17 -5.95
C GLU A 104 -25.44 -28.72 -4.54
N GLN A 105 -24.54 -29.37 -3.80
CA GLN A 105 -24.81 -29.99 -2.50
C GLN A 105 -23.87 -29.60 -1.36
N SER A 106 -23.04 -28.55 -1.46
CA SER A 106 -22.13 -28.20 -0.35
C SER A 106 -22.36 -26.82 0.23
N ASP A 107 -23.45 -26.67 0.98
CA ASP A 107 -23.52 -25.72 2.09
C ASP A 107 -22.66 -26.29 3.24
N LYS A 108 -21.34 -26.31 3.02
CA LYS A 108 -20.37 -26.88 3.96
C LYS A 108 -19.79 -25.75 4.78
N THR A 109 -20.46 -25.41 5.87
CA THR A 109 -19.80 -24.69 6.96
C THR A 109 -18.89 -25.67 7.70
N PHE A 110 -17.62 -25.31 7.86
CA PHE A 110 -16.68 -26.10 8.64
C PHE A 110 -15.73 -25.18 9.42
N THR A 111 -15.04 -25.77 10.39
CA THR A 111 -14.09 -25.05 11.23
C THR A 111 -12.68 -25.54 10.95
N VAL A 112 -11.75 -24.60 10.88
CA VAL A 112 -10.31 -24.89 10.88
C VAL A 112 -9.62 -24.12 11.99
N TYR A 113 -8.45 -24.60 12.37
CA TYR A 113 -7.71 -24.13 13.53
C TYR A 113 -6.31 -23.71 13.11
N ARG A 114 -5.76 -22.74 13.84
CA ARG A 114 -4.37 -22.32 13.72
C ARG A 114 -3.85 -21.84 15.06
N GLY A 115 -2.81 -22.48 15.57
CA GLY A 115 -2.07 -21.97 16.73
C GLY A 115 -0.89 -21.09 16.31
N GLN A 116 -0.69 -19.98 17.00
CA GLN A 116 0.51 -19.15 16.87
C GLN A 116 0.73 -18.27 18.11
N TYR A 117 1.82 -17.51 18.11
CA TYR A 117 2.10 -16.45 19.08
C TYR A 117 1.86 -15.07 18.44
N LEU A 118 1.44 -14.11 19.27
CA LEU A 118 1.43 -12.68 18.96
C LEU A 118 2.24 -11.92 20.00
N SER A 119 2.77 -10.75 19.65
CA SER A 119 3.28 -9.84 20.68
C SER A 119 2.12 -9.33 21.53
N LYS A 120 2.41 -8.90 22.76
CA LYS A 120 1.40 -8.23 23.60
C LYS A 120 0.78 -7.01 22.94
N GLU A 121 1.56 -6.28 22.14
CA GLU A 121 1.10 -5.11 21.40
C GLU A 121 0.09 -5.52 20.32
N ASP A 122 0.45 -6.47 19.45
CA ASP A 122 -0.45 -6.99 18.41
C ASP A 122 -1.72 -7.60 19.00
N PHE A 123 -1.60 -8.30 20.13
CA PHE A 123 -2.76 -8.85 20.83
C PHE A 123 -3.68 -7.75 21.39
N THR A 124 -3.10 -6.68 21.94
CA THR A 124 -3.86 -5.53 22.45
C THR A 124 -4.55 -4.80 21.30
N GLU A 125 -3.89 -4.64 20.16
CA GLU A 125 -4.49 -4.06 18.97
C GLU A 125 -5.65 -4.91 18.44
N MET A 126 -5.45 -6.23 18.34
CA MET A 126 -6.49 -7.17 17.91
C MET A 126 -7.71 -7.17 18.85
N THR A 127 -7.48 -7.08 20.17
CA THR A 127 -8.57 -7.01 21.16
C THR A 127 -9.33 -5.69 21.09
N ASN A 128 -8.64 -4.57 20.88
CA ASN A 128 -9.25 -3.25 20.68
C ASN A 128 -10.04 -3.16 19.37
N THR A 129 -9.71 -3.98 18.38
CA THR A 129 -10.35 -4.03 17.06
C THR A 129 -11.36 -5.18 16.96
N LYS A 130 -11.95 -5.64 18.07
CA LYS A 130 -13.01 -6.66 18.06
C LYS A 130 -14.16 -6.26 17.14
N GLY A 131 -14.61 -7.19 16.28
CA GLY A 131 -15.56 -6.92 15.20
C GLY A 131 -14.91 -6.36 13.93
N GLY A 132 -13.63 -5.98 13.97
CA GLY A 132 -12.80 -5.51 12.86
C GLY A 132 -12.28 -6.61 11.94
N LEU A 133 -11.48 -6.22 10.95
CA LEU A 133 -10.89 -7.11 9.95
C LEU A 133 -9.48 -7.52 10.36
N LEU A 134 -9.17 -8.81 10.24
CA LEU A 134 -7.84 -9.38 10.38
C LEU A 134 -7.41 -9.99 9.05
N SER A 135 -6.28 -9.52 8.51
CA SER A 135 -5.70 -10.04 7.27
C SER A 135 -4.49 -10.91 7.56
N PHE A 136 -4.48 -12.13 7.04
CA PHE A 136 -3.29 -12.97 7.00
C PHE A 136 -2.50 -12.69 5.70
N ASN A 137 -1.36 -12.02 5.84
CA ASN A 137 -0.45 -11.70 4.73
C ASN A 137 0.49 -12.88 4.43
N ASN A 138 -0.09 -14.06 4.20
CA ASN A 138 0.61 -15.28 3.81
C ASN A 138 -0.35 -16.27 3.13
N PHE A 139 0.19 -17.35 2.57
CA PHE A 139 -0.60 -18.54 2.24
C PHE A 139 -0.90 -19.27 3.55
N LEU A 140 -2.13 -19.15 4.01
CA LEU A 140 -2.51 -19.51 5.37
C LEU A 140 -2.77 -21.01 5.46
N SER A 141 -1.81 -21.74 6.04
CA SER A 141 -1.98 -23.14 6.42
C SER A 141 -2.77 -23.25 7.74
N THR A 142 -3.75 -24.16 7.75
CA THR A 142 -4.64 -24.44 8.90
C THR A 142 -4.94 -25.93 8.96
N SER A 143 -5.35 -26.42 10.13
CA SER A 143 -5.75 -27.82 10.30
C SER A 143 -7.22 -27.95 10.67
N LYS A 144 -7.89 -29.03 10.23
CA LYS A 144 -9.21 -29.40 10.76
C LYS A 144 -9.13 -29.98 12.18
N ASP A 145 -7.94 -30.40 12.60
CA ASP A 145 -7.69 -30.89 13.95
C ASP A 145 -7.27 -29.74 14.87
N ARG A 146 -8.09 -29.54 15.91
CA ARG A 146 -7.88 -28.53 16.94
C ARG A 146 -6.61 -28.81 17.76
N ASP A 147 -6.38 -30.06 18.10
CA ASP A 147 -5.30 -30.45 19.02
C ASP A 147 -3.94 -30.34 18.32
N VAL A 148 -3.88 -30.68 17.03
CA VAL A 148 -2.69 -30.42 16.19
C VAL A 148 -2.35 -28.93 16.19
N SER A 149 -3.34 -28.07 15.97
CA SER A 149 -3.14 -26.62 15.94
C SER A 149 -2.74 -26.05 17.29
N LEU A 150 -3.29 -26.58 18.39
CA LEU A 150 -3.01 -26.13 19.74
C LEU A 150 -1.53 -26.31 20.14
N LEU A 151 -0.84 -27.31 19.58
CA LEU A 151 0.60 -27.52 19.81
C LEU A 151 1.45 -26.31 19.36
N PHE A 152 0.94 -25.52 18.40
CA PHE A 152 1.60 -24.32 17.88
C PHE A 152 1.20 -23.03 18.62
N ALA A 153 0.28 -23.11 19.60
CA ALA A 153 -0.09 -22.02 20.50
C ALA A 153 0.52 -22.26 21.90
N PRO A 154 1.85 -22.13 22.07
CA PRO A 154 2.50 -22.47 23.33
C PRO A 154 1.99 -21.59 24.48
N GLN A 155 1.89 -22.18 25.67
CA GLN A 155 1.70 -21.42 26.91
C GLN A 155 2.89 -20.46 27.09
N ALA A 156 2.64 -19.22 27.52
CA ALA A 156 3.63 -18.13 27.61
C ALA A 156 4.86 -18.37 28.52
N ALA A 157 5.00 -19.57 29.10
CA ALA A 157 6.09 -19.94 29.99
C ALA A 157 7.52 -19.73 29.43
N ARG A 158 7.68 -19.51 28.11
CA ARG A 158 8.99 -19.30 27.46
C ARG A 158 9.32 -17.84 27.13
N ASN A 159 8.34 -16.97 26.96
CA ASN A 159 8.57 -15.54 26.70
C ASN A 159 7.37 -14.71 27.20
N PRO A 160 7.54 -13.86 28.23
CA PRO A 160 6.45 -13.09 28.82
C PRO A 160 5.91 -12.00 27.89
N ASP A 161 6.60 -11.65 26.81
CA ASP A 161 6.16 -10.62 25.85
C ASP A 161 5.28 -11.18 24.73
N LEU A 162 5.07 -12.50 24.72
CA LEU A 162 4.23 -13.20 23.76
C LEU A 162 2.94 -13.72 24.41
N VAL A 163 1.87 -13.70 23.62
CA VAL A 163 0.57 -14.28 23.96
C VAL A 163 0.30 -15.44 23.01
N GLY A 164 -0.04 -16.60 23.56
CA GLY A 164 -0.44 -17.76 22.78
C GLY A 164 -1.87 -17.58 22.28
N ILE A 165 -2.11 -17.84 20.99
CA ILE A 165 -3.41 -17.69 20.35
C ILE A 165 -3.78 -18.97 19.62
N LEU A 166 -4.97 -19.49 19.91
CA LEU A 166 -5.65 -20.46 19.07
C LEU A 166 -6.73 -19.71 18.27
N PHE A 167 -6.51 -19.56 16.98
CA PHE A 167 -7.54 -19.09 16.07
C PHE A 167 -8.51 -20.22 15.74
N VAL A 168 -9.80 -19.96 15.92
CA VAL A 168 -10.90 -20.86 15.55
C VAL A 168 -11.65 -20.21 14.40
N MET A 169 -11.44 -20.72 13.19
CA MET A 169 -11.88 -20.07 11.95
C MET A 169 -13.11 -20.77 11.38
N SER A 170 -14.23 -20.05 11.35
CA SER A 170 -15.47 -20.50 10.73
C SER A 170 -15.48 -20.16 9.24
N ILE A 171 -15.60 -21.20 8.41
CA ILE A 171 -15.52 -21.10 6.96
C ILE A 171 -16.89 -21.37 6.36
N ASN A 172 -17.37 -20.46 5.51
CA ASN A 172 -18.50 -20.69 4.62
C ASN A 172 -17.99 -20.80 3.18
N SER A 173 -18.15 -21.97 2.57
CA SER A 173 -17.61 -22.26 1.24
C SER A 173 -18.34 -21.58 0.08
N ILE A 174 -19.58 -21.09 0.26
CA ILE A 174 -20.40 -20.56 -0.85
C ILE A 174 -20.01 -19.12 -1.20
N HIS A 175 -19.63 -18.32 -0.19
CA HIS A 175 -19.48 -16.87 -0.35
C HIS A 175 -18.06 -16.37 -0.07
N SER A 176 -17.06 -17.25 -0.08
CA SER A 176 -15.69 -16.86 0.24
C SER A 176 -15.10 -15.84 -0.73
N THR A 177 -14.49 -14.79 -0.19
CA THR A 177 -13.70 -13.80 -0.96
C THR A 177 -12.35 -14.36 -1.43
N THR A 178 -11.87 -15.44 -0.82
CA THR A 178 -10.53 -15.99 -1.04
C THR A 178 -10.60 -17.50 -1.29
N PRO A 179 -9.97 -18.01 -2.35
CA PRO A 179 -9.90 -19.45 -2.57
C PRO A 179 -9.12 -20.18 -1.48
N PHE A 180 -9.55 -21.39 -1.15
CA PHE A 180 -8.89 -22.31 -0.23
C PHE A 180 -9.11 -23.76 -0.66
N ALA A 181 -8.25 -24.68 -0.23
CA ALA A 181 -8.39 -26.09 -0.58
C ALA A 181 -7.93 -27.00 0.54
N CYS A 182 -8.56 -28.16 0.69
CA CYS A 182 -7.97 -29.27 1.42
C CYS A 182 -6.80 -29.81 0.59
N VAL A 183 -5.61 -29.89 1.18
CA VAL A 183 -4.37 -30.20 0.43
C VAL A 183 -3.75 -31.55 0.77
N THR A 184 -4.32 -32.32 1.69
CA THR A 184 -3.80 -33.62 2.15
C THR A 184 -3.38 -34.58 1.03
N ASP A 185 -4.17 -34.67 -0.04
CA ASP A 185 -3.91 -35.61 -1.14
C ASP A 185 -2.82 -35.14 -2.12
N VAL A 186 -2.46 -33.86 -2.06
CA VAL A 186 -1.56 -33.22 -3.03
C VAL A 186 -0.33 -32.55 -2.40
N SER A 187 -0.34 -32.37 -1.08
CA SER A 187 0.79 -31.86 -0.31
C SER A 187 1.93 -32.89 -0.27
N HIS A 188 3.11 -32.44 0.14
CA HIS A 188 4.21 -33.35 0.42
C HIS A 188 3.94 -34.24 1.66
N PHE A 189 3.22 -33.69 2.64
CA PHE A 189 2.87 -34.37 3.90
C PHE A 189 1.42 -34.86 3.88
N HIS A 190 1.22 -36.13 3.54
CA HIS A 190 -0.10 -36.75 3.39
C HIS A 190 -0.84 -37.09 4.70
N MET A 191 -0.27 -36.75 5.86
CA MET A 191 -0.81 -37.19 7.16
C MET A 191 -1.68 -36.14 7.87
N GLU A 192 -1.71 -34.90 7.39
CA GLU A 192 -2.45 -33.82 8.03
C GLU A 192 -3.69 -33.43 7.22
N ASP A 193 -4.82 -33.26 7.91
CA ASP A 193 -6.06 -32.67 7.36
C ASP A 193 -5.90 -31.15 7.19
N GLU A 194 -4.95 -30.76 6.35
CA GLU A 194 -4.58 -29.38 6.09
C GLU A 194 -5.55 -28.70 5.12
N VAL A 195 -5.99 -27.48 5.49
CA VAL A 195 -6.67 -26.56 4.60
C VAL A 195 -5.76 -25.36 4.36
N LEU A 196 -5.39 -25.17 3.11
CA LEU A 196 -4.52 -24.08 2.67
C LEU A 196 -5.36 -22.98 2.01
N PHE A 197 -5.30 -21.78 2.55
CA PHE A 197 -5.92 -20.60 1.95
C PHE A 197 -4.91 -19.84 1.10
N SER A 198 -5.42 -19.21 0.06
CA SER A 198 -4.61 -18.32 -0.77
C SER A 198 -4.15 -17.08 -0.02
N MET A 199 -3.18 -16.36 -0.58
CA MET A 199 -2.66 -15.15 0.03
C MET A 199 -3.74 -14.06 0.19
N HIS A 200 -3.55 -13.23 1.21
CA HIS A 200 -4.47 -12.16 1.58
C HIS A 200 -5.86 -12.70 1.96
N THR A 201 -5.89 -13.67 2.87
CA THR A 201 -7.15 -14.16 3.45
C THR A 201 -7.55 -13.23 4.59
N ILE A 202 -8.78 -12.72 4.54
CA ILE A 202 -9.32 -11.80 5.54
C ILE A 202 -10.43 -12.48 6.35
N PHE A 203 -10.37 -12.27 7.66
CA PHE A 203 -11.36 -12.73 8.62
C PHE A 203 -11.93 -11.56 9.41
N ARG A 204 -13.17 -11.69 9.85
CA ARG A 204 -13.74 -10.83 10.87
C ARG A 204 -13.39 -11.36 12.25
N ILE A 205 -12.91 -10.49 13.13
CA ILE A 205 -12.59 -10.84 14.52
C ILE A 205 -13.90 -10.97 15.31
N GLY A 206 -14.17 -12.17 15.82
CA GLY A 206 -15.30 -12.50 16.67
C GLY A 206 -14.95 -12.38 18.15
N ASP A 207 -15.39 -13.37 18.93
CA ASP A 207 -15.12 -13.41 20.37
C ASP A 207 -13.67 -13.77 20.68
N ILE A 208 -13.14 -13.16 21.74
CA ILE A 208 -11.80 -13.42 22.27
C ILE A 208 -11.96 -13.86 23.72
N GLN A 209 -11.53 -15.07 24.03
CA GLN A 209 -11.75 -15.70 25.34
C GLN A 209 -10.47 -16.36 25.86
N PRO A 210 -10.15 -16.23 27.16
CA PRO A 210 -9.04 -16.97 27.75
C PRO A 210 -9.39 -18.46 27.85
N MET A 211 -8.44 -19.34 27.53
CA MET A 211 -8.72 -20.79 27.46
C MET A 211 -8.56 -21.54 28.80
N ASP A 212 -7.60 -21.14 29.67
CA ASP A 212 -7.16 -22.01 30.78
C ASP A 212 -7.04 -21.32 32.15
N GLY A 213 -7.84 -20.29 32.45
CA GLY A 213 -7.71 -19.54 33.73
C GLY A 213 -6.33 -18.90 33.96
N ASN A 214 -5.48 -18.95 32.95
CA ASN A 214 -4.11 -18.46 32.89
C ASN A 214 -4.10 -17.39 31.79
N ASN A 215 -3.70 -16.16 32.13
CA ASN A 215 -3.93 -14.94 31.34
C ASN A 215 -3.14 -14.83 30.01
N HIS A 216 -2.65 -15.94 29.46
CA HIS A 216 -1.66 -15.92 28.38
C HIS A 216 -1.92 -16.90 27.23
N LEU A 217 -3.05 -17.62 27.24
CA LEU A 217 -3.53 -18.41 26.11
C LEU A 217 -4.98 -18.03 25.83
N TYR A 218 -5.26 -17.58 24.60
CA TYR A 218 -6.58 -17.12 24.19
C TYR A 218 -7.08 -17.87 22.97
N GLN A 219 -8.37 -18.15 22.98
CA GLN A 219 -9.12 -18.51 21.80
C GLN A 219 -9.61 -17.21 21.13
N VAL A 220 -9.44 -17.13 19.82
CA VAL A 220 -9.95 -16.03 19.01
C VAL A 220 -10.80 -16.62 17.90
N ASP A 221 -12.09 -16.33 17.95
CA ASP A 221 -13.02 -16.76 16.93
C ASP A 221 -12.89 -15.84 15.71
N LEU A 222 -12.76 -16.44 14.53
CA LEU A 222 -12.62 -15.74 13.27
C LEU A 222 -13.69 -16.23 12.30
N THR A 223 -14.31 -15.32 11.55
CA THR A 223 -15.25 -15.68 10.47
C THR A 223 -14.67 -15.25 9.14
N LEU A 224 -14.55 -16.16 8.18
CA LEU A 224 -14.04 -15.82 6.86
C LEU A 224 -14.95 -14.76 6.21
N THR A 225 -14.37 -13.65 5.78
CA THR A 225 -15.14 -12.59 5.12
C THR A 225 -15.74 -13.09 3.81
N ASN A 226 -16.91 -12.56 3.46
CA ASN A 226 -17.54 -12.80 2.18
C ASN A 226 -17.70 -11.50 1.39
N ASP A 227 -18.12 -11.64 0.13
CA ASP A 227 -18.27 -10.48 -0.74
C ASP A 227 -19.21 -9.43 -0.17
N ASN A 228 -20.15 -9.73 0.73
CA ASN A 228 -21.09 -8.76 1.30
C ASN A 228 -20.55 -7.98 2.51
N ASP A 229 -19.31 -8.21 2.93
CA ASP A 229 -18.69 -7.43 4.01
C ASP A 229 -18.43 -5.99 3.55
N GLN A 230 -19.20 -5.04 4.09
CA GLN A 230 -19.21 -3.64 3.65
C GLN A 230 -17.88 -2.92 3.95
N ASP A 231 -17.24 -3.22 5.09
CA ASP A 231 -15.95 -2.62 5.43
C ASP A 231 -14.88 -3.10 4.45
N LEU A 232 -14.87 -4.41 4.14
CA LEU A 232 -13.93 -4.98 3.19
C LEU A 232 -14.12 -4.40 1.79
N ARG A 233 -15.36 -4.24 1.31
CA ARG A 233 -15.64 -3.60 0.01
C ARG A 233 -15.11 -2.18 -0.03
N THR A 234 -15.49 -1.37 0.96
CA THR A 234 -15.10 0.04 1.04
C THR A 234 -13.58 0.17 1.02
N LEU A 235 -12.90 -0.63 1.85
CA LEU A 235 -11.45 -0.69 1.94
C LEU A 235 -10.80 -1.09 0.61
N THR A 236 -11.31 -2.16 -0.02
CA THR A 236 -10.75 -2.69 -1.27
C THR A 236 -10.93 -1.70 -2.42
N ASP A 237 -12.10 -1.06 -2.52
CA ASP A 237 -12.40 -0.11 -3.58
C ASP A 237 -11.55 1.16 -3.47
N GLN A 238 -11.35 1.68 -2.25
CA GLN A 238 -10.44 2.81 -2.01
C GLN A 238 -9.01 2.50 -2.48
N ILE A 239 -8.45 1.35 -2.07
CA ILE A 239 -7.08 0.98 -2.47
C ILE A 239 -6.98 0.75 -3.99
N ARG A 240 -7.99 0.14 -4.61
CA ARG A 240 -7.99 -0.08 -6.06
C ARG A 240 -7.96 1.24 -6.81
N GLN A 241 -8.69 2.25 -6.34
CA GLN A 241 -8.64 3.61 -6.89
C GLN A 241 -7.25 4.25 -6.71
N GLU A 242 -6.61 4.04 -5.56
CA GLU A 242 -5.24 4.52 -5.30
C GLU A 242 -4.15 3.84 -6.15
N THR A 243 -4.44 2.68 -6.74
CA THR A 243 -3.45 1.82 -7.42
C THR A 243 -3.70 1.64 -8.91
N CYS A 244 -4.14 2.71 -9.58
CA CYS A 244 -4.28 2.85 -11.03
C CYS A 244 -4.99 1.65 -11.68
N PRO A 245 -6.33 1.56 -11.58
CA PRO A 245 -7.07 0.35 -11.91
C PRO A 245 -7.03 -0.03 -13.41
N ASP A 246 -6.76 0.93 -14.29
CA ASP A 246 -6.83 0.74 -15.75
C ASP A 246 -5.54 0.17 -16.37
N GLU A 247 -4.49 -0.05 -15.58
CA GLU A 247 -3.22 -0.60 -16.05
C GLU A 247 -3.10 -2.07 -15.62
N GLU A 248 -2.27 -2.85 -16.32
CA GLU A 248 -2.09 -4.29 -16.01
C GLU A 248 -0.61 -4.70 -16.03
N GLY A 249 -0.34 -5.91 -15.52
CA GLY A 249 0.95 -6.56 -15.62
C GLY A 249 2.10 -5.80 -14.96
N TRP A 250 3.27 -5.87 -15.59
CA TRP A 250 4.51 -5.27 -15.10
C TRP A 250 4.43 -3.75 -14.95
N TYR A 251 3.67 -3.06 -15.81
CA TYR A 251 3.52 -1.61 -15.72
C TYR A 251 2.81 -1.20 -14.43
N ARG A 252 1.68 -1.88 -14.11
CA ARG A 252 0.95 -1.64 -12.86
C ARG A 252 1.74 -2.08 -11.63
N LEU A 253 2.54 -3.16 -11.72
CA LEU A 253 3.45 -3.55 -10.65
C LEU A 253 4.47 -2.44 -10.33
N GLY A 254 5.07 -1.83 -11.35
CA GLY A 254 5.97 -0.69 -11.16
C GLY A 254 5.27 0.50 -10.48
N LEU A 255 4.00 0.76 -10.76
CA LEU A 255 3.24 1.84 -10.13
C LEU A 255 3.02 1.55 -8.65
N LEU A 256 2.59 0.32 -8.31
CA LEU A 256 2.42 -0.12 -6.94
C LEU A 256 3.73 0.04 -6.16
N LEU A 257 4.86 -0.40 -6.72
CA LEU A 257 6.17 -0.29 -6.09
C LEU A 257 6.58 1.17 -5.84
N ILE A 258 6.27 2.09 -6.76
CA ILE A 258 6.49 3.53 -6.50
C ILE A 258 5.64 4.01 -5.32
N ASN A 259 4.37 3.59 -5.24
CA ASN A 259 3.47 4.03 -4.18
C ASN A 259 3.93 3.53 -2.80
N ILE A 260 4.46 2.30 -2.71
CA ILE A 260 5.05 1.77 -1.47
C ILE A 260 6.53 2.15 -1.28
N SER A 261 7.03 3.15 -2.02
CA SER A 261 8.40 3.70 -1.94
C SER A 261 9.54 2.71 -2.25
N GLN A 262 9.25 1.65 -3.00
CA GLN A 262 10.22 0.65 -3.48
C GLN A 262 10.83 1.09 -4.82
N PHE A 263 11.49 2.24 -4.80
CA PHE A 263 11.95 2.95 -6.01
C PHE A 263 12.98 2.18 -6.83
N ILE A 264 13.90 1.45 -6.18
CA ILE A 264 14.94 0.66 -6.87
C ILE A 264 14.28 -0.44 -7.71
N LYS A 265 13.37 -1.22 -7.10
CA LYS A 265 12.69 -2.30 -7.81
C LYS A 265 11.75 -1.79 -8.89
N ALA A 266 11.06 -0.68 -8.65
CA ALA A 266 10.25 -0.03 -9.66
C ALA A 266 11.10 0.42 -10.86
N GLN A 267 12.31 0.94 -10.62
CA GLN A 267 13.22 1.37 -11.67
C GLN A 267 13.64 0.18 -12.55
N GLU A 268 14.09 -0.93 -11.95
CA GLU A 268 14.47 -2.14 -12.68
C GLU A 268 13.34 -2.61 -13.62
N ILE A 269 12.11 -2.66 -13.13
CA ILE A 269 10.94 -3.06 -13.94
C ILE A 269 10.75 -2.10 -15.12
N TYR A 270 10.76 -0.79 -14.88
CA TYR A 270 10.51 0.18 -15.96
C TYR A 270 11.66 0.28 -16.96
N GLU A 271 12.91 0.01 -16.56
CA GLU A 271 14.05 -0.08 -17.47
C GLU A 271 13.91 -1.30 -18.40
N VAL A 272 13.54 -2.47 -17.86
CA VAL A 272 13.26 -3.66 -18.68
C VAL A 272 12.11 -3.40 -19.66
N LEU A 273 11.01 -2.81 -19.19
CA LEU A 273 9.88 -2.45 -20.05
C LEU A 273 10.29 -1.43 -21.12
N LEU A 274 11.16 -0.47 -20.79
CA LEU A 274 11.66 0.53 -21.74
C LEU A 274 12.51 -0.12 -22.83
N HIS A 275 13.35 -1.09 -22.47
CA HIS A 275 14.13 -1.86 -23.43
C HIS A 275 13.26 -2.71 -24.37
N GLN A 276 12.11 -3.19 -23.88
CA GLN A 276 11.16 -3.99 -24.66
C GLN A 276 10.17 -3.14 -25.48
N ALA A 277 10.01 -1.85 -25.16
CA ALA A 277 9.02 -0.98 -25.78
C ALA A 277 9.34 -0.73 -27.27
N ILE A 278 8.41 -1.13 -28.14
CA ILE A 278 8.54 -1.00 -29.60
C ILE A 278 8.11 0.40 -30.06
N ASN A 279 7.01 0.92 -29.52
CA ASN A 279 6.43 2.19 -29.96
C ASN A 279 6.89 3.36 -29.09
N GLU A 280 6.92 4.55 -29.69
CA GLU A 280 7.38 5.77 -29.02
C GLU A 280 6.41 6.23 -27.92
N HIS A 281 5.12 5.98 -28.07
CA HIS A 281 4.12 6.35 -27.06
C HIS A 281 4.36 5.67 -25.70
N ASP A 282 4.62 4.37 -25.72
CA ASP A 282 4.93 3.57 -24.54
C ASP A 282 6.27 3.99 -23.94
N LYS A 283 7.29 4.24 -24.79
CA LYS A 283 8.55 4.82 -24.31
C LYS A 283 8.33 6.14 -23.57
N ALA A 284 7.47 7.01 -24.06
CA ALA A 284 7.16 8.27 -23.38
C ALA A 284 6.49 8.03 -22.01
N LYS A 285 5.56 7.07 -21.91
CA LYS A 285 4.97 6.67 -20.62
C LYS A 285 6.04 6.13 -19.65
N LEU A 286 6.95 5.28 -20.14
CA LEU A 286 7.99 4.65 -19.33
C LEU A 286 9.04 5.66 -18.86
N TYR A 287 9.50 6.54 -19.76
CA TYR A 287 10.35 7.66 -19.38
C TYR A 287 9.69 8.56 -18.33
N HIS A 288 8.38 8.79 -18.43
CA HIS A 288 7.68 9.56 -17.41
C HIS A 288 7.74 8.87 -16.03
N GLN A 289 7.55 7.54 -15.96
CA GLN A 289 7.63 6.81 -14.70
C GLN A 289 9.05 6.77 -14.13
N LEU A 290 10.08 6.58 -14.97
CA LEU A 290 11.48 6.68 -14.56
C LEU A 290 11.81 8.08 -14.03
N GLY A 291 11.30 9.14 -14.67
CA GLY A 291 11.41 10.51 -14.16
C GLY A 291 10.75 10.69 -12.79
N ARG A 292 9.59 10.04 -12.57
CA ARG A 292 8.87 10.05 -11.27
C ARG A 292 9.69 9.37 -10.18
N ILE A 293 10.30 8.24 -10.50
CA ILE A 293 11.20 7.51 -9.59
C ILE A 293 12.39 8.38 -9.20
N LYS A 294 13.12 8.91 -10.19
CA LYS A 294 14.30 9.75 -9.95
C LYS A 294 13.97 11.01 -9.14
N ARG A 295 12.82 11.63 -9.39
CA ARG A 295 12.33 12.77 -8.59
C ARG A 295 12.14 12.38 -7.12
N ASN A 296 11.50 11.24 -6.86
CA ASN A 296 11.25 10.76 -5.50
C ASN A 296 12.53 10.34 -4.78
N GLN A 297 13.55 9.88 -5.51
CA GLN A 297 14.90 9.63 -4.99
C GLN A 297 15.72 10.92 -4.75
N GLY A 298 15.23 12.09 -5.17
CA GLY A 298 15.95 13.36 -5.07
C GLY A 298 16.98 13.59 -6.21
N GLU A 299 17.04 12.70 -7.19
CA GLU A 299 17.92 12.76 -8.34
C GLU A 299 17.33 13.67 -9.44
N TYR A 300 17.20 14.95 -9.12
CA TYR A 300 16.40 15.88 -9.93
C TYR A 300 16.93 16.10 -11.36
N GLN A 301 18.24 16.03 -11.60
CA GLN A 301 18.81 16.19 -12.94
C GLN A 301 18.46 15.00 -13.85
N GLU A 302 18.50 13.78 -13.30
CA GLU A 302 18.07 12.58 -14.03
C GLU A 302 16.56 12.60 -14.27
N ALA A 303 15.78 13.03 -13.27
CA ALA A 303 14.34 13.22 -13.42
C ALA A 303 14.00 14.17 -14.58
N LEU A 304 14.68 15.33 -14.66
CA LEU A 304 14.54 16.27 -15.77
C LEU A 304 14.88 15.61 -17.12
N SER A 305 16.00 14.89 -17.20
CA SER A 305 16.42 14.19 -18.41
C SER A 305 15.34 13.23 -18.93
N TYR A 306 14.76 12.43 -18.03
CA TYR A 306 13.69 11.50 -18.38
C TYR A 306 12.38 12.21 -18.77
N TYR A 307 11.94 13.22 -18.01
CA TYR A 307 10.74 13.97 -18.36
C TYR A 307 10.88 14.73 -19.68
N GLU A 308 12.08 15.25 -19.98
CA GLU A 308 12.38 15.91 -21.25
C GLU A 308 12.34 14.93 -22.43
N LYS A 309 12.87 13.70 -22.28
CA LYS A 309 12.72 12.63 -23.28
C LYS A 309 11.25 12.29 -23.53
N ALA A 310 10.46 12.09 -22.46
CA ALA A 310 9.02 11.84 -22.57
C ALA A 310 8.29 12.99 -23.26
N ARG A 311 8.61 14.24 -22.90
CA ARG A 311 8.04 15.44 -23.51
C ARG A 311 8.38 15.54 -25.00
N ALA A 312 9.64 15.30 -25.37
CA ALA A 312 10.10 15.40 -26.76
C ALA A 312 9.35 14.41 -27.67
N ILE A 313 9.17 13.16 -27.20
CA ILE A 313 8.38 12.17 -27.93
C ILE A 313 6.93 12.63 -28.08
N ARG A 314 6.27 12.98 -26.96
CA ARG A 314 4.86 13.44 -26.96
C ARG A 314 4.66 14.67 -27.85
N GLN A 315 5.61 15.59 -27.88
CA GLN A 315 5.57 16.78 -28.71
C GLN A 315 5.63 16.46 -30.22
N GLN A 316 6.31 15.37 -30.60
CA GLN A 316 6.41 14.92 -31.98
C GLN A 316 5.21 14.07 -32.41
N SER A 317 4.64 13.28 -31.50
CA SER A 317 3.58 12.31 -31.80
C SER A 317 2.16 12.81 -31.54
N LEU A 318 1.98 13.81 -30.68
CA LEU A 318 0.67 14.28 -30.23
C LEU A 318 0.39 15.71 -30.72
N ASN A 319 -0.88 16.09 -30.71
CA ASN A 319 -1.27 17.48 -30.97
C ASN A 319 -0.72 18.41 -29.87
N CYS A 320 -0.52 19.69 -30.19
CA CYS A 320 0.07 20.65 -29.26
C CYS A 320 -0.78 20.90 -27.99
N ASN A 321 -2.05 20.47 -28.01
CA ASN A 321 -2.99 20.65 -26.91
C ASN A 321 -3.27 19.34 -26.15
N HIS A 322 -2.44 18.31 -26.34
CA HIS A 322 -2.71 16.99 -25.78
C HIS A 322 -2.46 16.97 -24.26
N PRO A 323 -3.34 16.38 -23.44
CA PRO A 323 -3.18 16.30 -21.98
C PRO A 323 -1.83 15.74 -21.51
N ASP A 324 -1.31 14.69 -22.17
CA ASP A 324 0.00 14.12 -21.87
C ASP A 324 1.17 15.11 -22.02
N LEU A 325 1.06 16.08 -22.92
CA LEU A 325 2.07 17.13 -23.08
C LEU A 325 2.02 18.09 -21.88
N ALA A 326 0.82 18.47 -21.43
CA ALA A 326 0.66 19.24 -20.20
C ALA A 326 1.21 18.48 -18.99
N MET A 327 0.96 17.17 -18.89
CA MET A 327 1.51 16.33 -17.83
C MET A 327 3.04 16.35 -17.80
N SER A 328 3.70 16.27 -18.97
CA SER A 328 5.15 16.40 -19.05
C SER A 328 5.66 17.77 -18.57
N TYR A 329 5.05 18.86 -19.02
CA TYR A 329 5.41 20.21 -18.57
C TYR A 329 5.17 20.41 -17.07
N ASN A 330 4.08 19.87 -16.54
CA ASN A 330 3.77 19.91 -15.12
C ASN A 330 4.85 19.20 -14.30
N SER A 331 5.23 17.97 -14.67
CA SER A 331 6.29 17.23 -13.99
C SER A 331 7.65 17.93 -14.04
N ILE A 332 8.01 18.53 -15.18
CA ILE A 332 9.23 19.34 -15.32
C ILE A 332 9.18 20.57 -14.39
N GLY A 333 8.03 21.26 -14.35
CA GLY A 333 7.82 22.41 -13.48
C GLY A 333 7.95 22.06 -12.00
N LEU A 334 7.38 20.93 -11.58
CA LEU A 334 7.52 20.42 -10.22
C LEU A 334 8.98 20.10 -9.86
N VAL A 335 9.75 19.52 -10.78
CA VAL A 335 11.18 19.26 -10.54
C VAL A 335 11.97 20.56 -10.40
N TYR A 336 11.75 21.55 -11.26
CA TYR A 336 12.39 22.86 -11.11
C TYR A 336 12.01 23.55 -9.80
N ASN A 337 10.76 23.41 -9.35
CA ASN A 337 10.32 23.91 -8.05
C ASN A 337 11.11 23.24 -6.90
N SER A 338 11.31 21.91 -6.95
CA SER A 338 12.12 21.18 -5.96
C SER A 338 13.60 21.59 -5.96
N ILE A 339 14.17 21.94 -7.12
CA ILE A 339 15.54 22.45 -7.23
C ILE A 339 15.66 23.92 -6.74
N GLY A 340 14.55 24.66 -6.69
CA GLY A 340 14.54 26.10 -6.38
C GLY A 340 14.72 27.01 -7.60
N ASP A 341 14.68 26.48 -8.83
CA ASP A 341 14.66 27.27 -10.07
C ASP A 341 13.23 27.72 -10.39
N TYR A 342 12.70 28.60 -9.54
CA TYR A 342 11.32 29.06 -9.61
C TYR A 342 10.94 29.70 -10.95
N PRO A 343 11.79 30.48 -11.64
CA PRO A 343 11.46 31.01 -12.97
C PRO A 343 11.19 29.92 -14.01
N LYS A 344 12.02 28.87 -14.08
CA LYS A 344 11.77 27.75 -15.01
C LYS A 344 10.59 26.89 -14.59
N ALA A 345 10.37 26.74 -13.28
CA ALA A 345 9.19 26.09 -12.75
C ALA A 345 7.92 26.80 -13.23
N LEU A 346 7.84 28.12 -13.06
CA LEU A 346 6.67 28.93 -13.44
C LEU A 346 6.38 28.81 -14.94
N ILE A 347 7.40 29.00 -15.79
CA ILE A 347 7.25 28.88 -17.26
C ILE A 347 6.68 27.51 -17.65
N SER A 348 7.15 26.45 -16.98
CA SER A 348 6.72 25.08 -17.31
C SER A 348 5.29 24.81 -16.82
N LEU A 349 4.93 25.23 -15.60
CA LEU A 349 3.58 25.09 -15.06
C LEU A 349 2.56 25.94 -15.84
N GLU A 350 2.92 27.16 -16.25
CA GLU A 350 2.06 28.03 -17.07
C GLU A 350 1.82 27.43 -18.46
N LYS A 351 2.83 26.80 -19.08
CA LYS A 351 2.66 26.05 -20.33
C LYS A 351 1.69 24.88 -20.16
N ALA A 352 1.83 24.10 -19.08
CA ALA A 352 0.92 23.00 -18.78
C ALA A 352 -0.52 23.50 -18.61
N LEU A 353 -0.71 24.57 -17.83
CA LEU A 353 -2.01 25.19 -17.61
C LEU A 353 -2.62 25.71 -18.92
N ALA A 354 -1.85 26.38 -19.76
CA ALA A 354 -2.33 26.91 -21.04
C ALA A 354 -2.82 25.80 -21.98
N ILE A 355 -2.09 24.67 -22.05
CA ILE A 355 -2.51 23.49 -22.83
C ILE A 355 -3.83 22.94 -22.31
N GLN A 356 -3.96 22.79 -20.98
CA GLN A 356 -5.18 22.27 -20.35
C GLN A 356 -6.37 23.20 -20.53
N GLN A 357 -6.18 24.52 -20.44
CA GLN A 357 -7.26 25.50 -20.66
C GLN A 357 -7.80 25.47 -22.09
N GLN A 358 -6.97 25.10 -23.07
CA GLN A 358 -7.40 24.97 -24.46
C GLN A 358 -8.10 23.63 -24.76
N SER A 359 -7.83 22.59 -23.97
CA SER A 359 -8.28 21.22 -24.24
C SER A 359 -9.40 20.73 -23.30
N LEU A 360 -9.58 21.37 -22.14
CA LEU A 360 -10.50 20.92 -21.09
C LEU A 360 -11.58 21.96 -20.78
N PRO A 361 -12.78 21.53 -20.34
CA PRO A 361 -13.78 22.43 -19.77
C PRO A 361 -13.24 23.24 -18.58
N SER A 362 -13.75 24.45 -18.35
CA SER A 362 -13.26 25.36 -17.30
C SER A 362 -13.35 24.82 -15.88
N ASN A 363 -14.23 23.83 -15.63
CA ASN A 363 -14.42 23.17 -14.35
C ASN A 363 -13.71 21.81 -14.26
N HIS A 364 -12.83 21.45 -15.20
CA HIS A 364 -12.18 20.14 -15.18
C HIS A 364 -11.17 20.02 -14.01
N PRO A 365 -11.16 18.92 -13.22
CA PRO A 365 -10.28 18.76 -12.05
C PRO A 365 -8.79 19.00 -12.30
N HIS A 366 -8.28 18.57 -13.46
CA HIS A 366 -6.88 18.84 -13.86
C HIS A 366 -6.51 20.33 -13.91
N LEU A 367 -7.44 21.24 -14.22
CA LEU A 367 -7.18 22.67 -14.12
C LEU A 367 -7.00 23.10 -12.67
N GLY A 368 -7.79 22.54 -11.76
CA GLY A 368 -7.64 22.72 -10.32
C GLY A 368 -6.24 22.31 -9.85
N MET A 369 -5.78 21.11 -10.25
CA MET A 369 -4.44 20.63 -9.94
C MET A 369 -3.33 21.55 -10.46
N SER A 370 -3.44 22.06 -11.68
CA SER A 370 -2.45 23.00 -12.24
C SER A 370 -2.41 24.33 -11.49
N TYR A 371 -3.57 24.89 -11.13
CA TYR A 371 -3.62 26.08 -10.29
C TYR A 371 -3.06 25.83 -8.89
N ASN A 372 -3.28 24.65 -8.32
CA ASN A 372 -2.70 24.26 -7.04
C ASN A 372 -1.17 24.21 -7.11
N ASN A 373 -0.60 23.62 -8.16
CA ASN A 373 0.85 23.56 -8.36
C ASN A 373 1.48 24.96 -8.52
N ILE A 374 0.81 25.86 -9.25
CA ILE A 374 1.24 27.27 -9.38
C ILE A 374 1.13 28.00 -8.03
N GLY A 375 0.06 27.76 -7.28
CA GLY A 375 -0.11 28.32 -5.94
C GLY A 375 1.00 27.90 -4.99
N ASN A 376 1.34 26.61 -4.97
CA ASN A 376 2.44 26.06 -4.18
C ASN A 376 3.81 26.60 -4.63
N LEU A 377 4.00 26.84 -5.93
CA LEU A 377 5.20 27.51 -6.43
C LEU A 377 5.31 28.94 -5.87
N TYR A 378 4.24 29.73 -5.92
CA TYR A 378 4.24 31.08 -5.35
C TYR A 378 4.45 31.07 -3.83
N TYR A 379 3.89 30.09 -3.13
CA TYR A 379 4.14 29.87 -1.71
C TYR A 379 5.64 29.64 -1.44
N ASN A 380 6.30 28.77 -2.21
CA ASN A 380 7.74 28.51 -2.10
C ASN A 380 8.58 29.76 -2.42
N MET A 381 8.11 30.64 -3.31
CA MET A 381 8.73 31.93 -3.60
C MET A 381 8.50 32.98 -2.50
N GLY A 382 7.64 32.70 -1.52
CA GLY A 382 7.20 33.66 -0.49
C GLY A 382 6.17 34.69 -0.97
N ASP A 383 5.62 34.55 -2.18
CA ASP A 383 4.57 35.42 -2.72
C ASP A 383 3.18 34.88 -2.31
N TYR A 384 2.89 34.99 -1.01
CA TYR A 384 1.65 34.48 -0.41
C TYR A 384 0.36 35.05 -1.05
N PRO A 385 0.27 36.34 -1.44
CA PRO A 385 -0.92 36.85 -2.14
C PRO A 385 -1.19 36.14 -3.47
N LYS A 386 -0.18 35.89 -4.30
CA LYS A 386 -0.37 35.15 -5.55
C LYS A 386 -0.63 33.66 -5.32
N ALA A 387 -0.05 33.10 -4.26
CA ALA A 387 -0.35 31.74 -3.83
C ALA A 387 -1.83 31.58 -3.51
N LEU A 388 -2.41 32.46 -2.68
CA LEU A 388 -3.83 32.45 -2.33
C LEU A 388 -4.72 32.57 -3.56
N ILE A 389 -4.46 33.52 -4.47
CA ILE A 389 -5.26 33.69 -5.69
C ILE A 389 -5.32 32.39 -6.51
N SER A 390 -4.18 31.71 -6.64
CA SER A 390 -4.08 30.48 -7.42
C SER A 390 -4.75 29.30 -6.70
N LEU A 391 -4.51 29.14 -5.40
CA LEU A 391 -5.10 28.07 -4.58
C LEU A 391 -6.62 28.22 -4.43
N GLU A 392 -7.13 29.42 -4.23
CA GLU A 392 -8.57 29.68 -4.16
C GLU A 392 -9.26 29.37 -5.49
N LYS A 393 -8.59 29.66 -6.62
CA LYS A 393 -9.09 29.27 -7.94
C LYS A 393 -9.08 27.74 -8.13
N ALA A 394 -8.05 27.06 -7.66
CA ALA A 394 -7.99 25.61 -7.66
C ALA A 394 -9.15 24.99 -6.87
N LEU A 395 -9.33 25.48 -5.63
CA LEU A 395 -10.40 25.05 -4.73
C LEU A 395 -11.79 25.28 -5.35
N ALA A 396 -12.03 26.44 -5.96
CA ALA A 396 -13.31 26.73 -6.60
C ALA A 396 -13.64 25.76 -7.76
N ILE A 397 -12.63 25.38 -8.56
CA ILE A 397 -12.81 24.39 -9.64
C ILE A 397 -13.11 23.01 -9.05
N GLN A 398 -12.37 22.59 -8.03
CA GLN A 398 -12.56 21.30 -7.38
C GLN A 398 -13.93 21.19 -6.69
N GLN A 399 -14.39 22.25 -6.01
CA GLN A 399 -15.73 22.28 -5.39
C GLN A 399 -16.86 22.14 -6.41
N GLN A 400 -16.65 22.56 -7.66
CA GLN A 400 -17.64 22.41 -8.74
C GLN A 400 -17.61 21.02 -9.41
N SER A 401 -16.51 20.28 -9.27
CA SER A 401 -16.25 19.08 -10.07
C SER A 401 -16.12 17.79 -9.24
N LEU A 402 -15.89 17.91 -7.94
CA LEU A 402 -15.66 16.78 -7.04
C LEU A 402 -16.74 16.71 -5.95
N PRO A 403 -17.03 15.51 -5.42
CA PRO A 403 -17.83 15.35 -4.20
C PRO A 403 -17.25 16.14 -3.02
N SER A 404 -18.11 16.59 -2.10
CA SER A 404 -17.71 17.44 -0.97
C SER A 404 -16.71 16.80 0.00
N ASN A 405 -16.62 15.47 0.00
CA ASN A 405 -15.70 14.67 0.82
C ASN A 405 -14.48 14.15 0.01
N HIS A 406 -14.22 14.69 -1.18
CA HIS A 406 -13.10 14.23 -1.99
C HIS A 406 -11.74 14.67 -1.39
N PRO A 407 -10.73 13.79 -1.27
CA PRO A 407 -9.44 14.11 -0.65
C PRO A 407 -8.72 15.33 -1.24
N ASP A 408 -8.77 15.52 -2.57
CA ASP A 408 -8.21 16.71 -3.24
C ASP A 408 -8.73 18.05 -2.68
N LEU A 409 -9.95 18.11 -2.15
CA LEU A 409 -10.46 19.31 -1.48
C LEU A 409 -9.75 19.55 -0.15
N GLY A 410 -9.47 18.47 0.60
CA GLY A 410 -8.68 18.53 1.84
C GLY A 410 -7.28 19.08 1.57
N VAL A 411 -6.58 18.55 0.57
CA VAL A 411 -5.26 19.03 0.14
C VAL A 411 -5.28 20.54 -0.19
N SER A 412 -6.30 21.00 -0.92
CA SER A 412 -6.43 22.43 -1.23
C SER A 412 -6.68 23.29 0.00
N TYR A 413 -7.52 22.83 0.94
CA TYR A 413 -7.71 23.54 2.21
C TYR A 413 -6.43 23.57 3.03
N ASN A 414 -5.69 22.47 3.12
CA ASN A 414 -4.41 22.41 3.82
C ASN A 414 -3.39 23.40 3.23
N ASN A 415 -3.26 23.46 1.90
CA ASN A 415 -2.36 24.39 1.23
C ASN A 415 -2.72 25.84 1.53
N ILE A 416 -4.01 26.20 1.50
CA ILE A 416 -4.47 27.55 1.85
C ILE A 416 -4.22 27.86 3.33
N GLY A 417 -4.50 26.90 4.23
CA GLY A 417 -4.20 27.01 5.65
C GLY A 417 -2.71 27.26 5.92
N SER A 418 -1.84 26.56 5.20
CA SER A 418 -0.39 26.75 5.24
C SER A 418 0.04 28.13 4.80
N VAL A 419 -0.58 28.71 3.76
CA VAL A 419 -0.31 30.10 3.37
C VAL A 419 -0.69 31.07 4.49
N TYR A 420 -1.90 30.95 5.06
CA TYR A 420 -2.35 31.81 6.16
C TYR A 420 -1.49 31.67 7.41
N LYS A 421 -1.07 30.44 7.76
CA LYS A 421 -0.17 30.16 8.88
C LYS A 421 1.14 30.93 8.73
N ASN A 422 1.76 30.89 7.55
CA ASN A 422 3.02 31.61 7.30
C ASN A 422 2.86 33.13 7.22
N MET A 423 1.67 33.61 6.87
CA MET A 423 1.32 35.04 6.99
C MET A 423 1.04 35.47 8.44
N GLY A 424 1.00 34.54 9.40
CA GLY A 424 0.66 34.81 10.81
C GLY A 424 -0.84 34.94 11.08
N ASP A 425 -1.71 34.63 10.12
CA ASP A 425 -3.16 34.61 10.33
C ASP A 425 -3.60 33.22 10.79
N TYR A 426 -3.29 32.94 12.05
CA TYR A 426 -3.60 31.67 12.70
C TYR A 426 -5.09 31.34 12.75
N PRO A 427 -6.02 32.27 13.01
CA PRO A 427 -7.45 31.95 13.00
C PRO A 427 -7.96 31.47 11.64
N ARG A 428 -7.54 32.11 10.53
CA ARG A 428 -7.90 31.60 9.20
C ARG A 428 -7.23 30.27 8.91
N ALA A 429 -5.94 30.12 9.24
CA ALA A 429 -5.23 28.86 9.06
C ALA A 429 -5.94 27.69 9.76
N LEU A 430 -6.34 27.88 11.02
CA LEU A 430 -7.07 26.89 11.81
C LEU A 430 -8.37 26.47 11.12
N SER A 431 -9.19 27.44 10.68
CA SER A 431 -10.45 27.16 9.98
C SER A 431 -10.27 26.34 8.69
N TYR A 432 -9.16 26.53 7.98
CA TYR A 432 -8.83 25.75 6.79
C TYR A 432 -8.33 24.33 7.14
N TYR A 433 -7.47 24.20 8.14
CA TYR A 433 -7.00 22.88 8.60
C TYR A 433 -8.12 22.04 9.22
N GLU A 434 -9.09 22.64 9.90
CA GLU A 434 -10.28 21.92 10.39
C GLU A 434 -11.14 21.35 9.26
N LYS A 435 -11.24 22.07 8.12
CA LYS A 435 -11.96 21.57 6.93
C LYS A 435 -11.22 20.40 6.27
N ASP A 436 -9.89 20.50 6.19
CA ASP A 436 -9.03 19.40 5.74
C ASP A 436 -9.21 18.16 6.61
N LEU A 437 -9.09 18.31 7.94
CA LEU A 437 -9.30 17.22 8.89
C LEU A 437 -10.71 16.61 8.77
N ALA A 438 -11.75 17.42 8.63
CA ALA A 438 -13.12 16.94 8.49
C ALA A 438 -13.33 16.10 7.22
N ILE A 439 -12.69 16.47 6.11
CA ILE A 439 -12.70 15.66 4.88
C ILE A 439 -11.92 14.36 5.10
N GLY A 440 -10.73 14.44 5.70
CA GLY A 440 -9.93 13.27 6.02
C GLY A 440 -10.70 12.27 6.88
N GLN A 441 -11.38 12.72 7.93
CA GLN A 441 -12.16 11.86 8.83
C GLN A 441 -13.36 11.18 8.12
N GLN A 442 -13.89 11.79 7.06
CA GLN A 442 -14.99 11.23 6.28
C GLN A 442 -14.54 10.29 5.16
N SER A 443 -13.29 10.41 4.70
CA SER A 443 -12.81 9.73 3.49
C SER A 443 -11.70 8.73 3.73
N LEU A 444 -10.98 8.82 4.85
CA LEU A 444 -9.81 8.01 5.17
C LEU A 444 -10.08 7.09 6.37
N ALA A 445 -9.33 5.99 6.44
CA ALA A 445 -9.29 5.17 7.65
C ALA A 445 -8.79 5.99 8.85
N SER A 446 -9.28 5.68 10.05
CA SER A 446 -8.96 6.44 11.28
C SER A 446 -7.48 6.47 11.63
N ASN A 447 -6.69 5.53 11.12
CA ASN A 447 -5.24 5.45 11.28
C ASN A 447 -4.46 5.97 10.06
N HIS A 448 -5.10 6.64 9.08
CA HIS A 448 -4.41 7.09 7.88
C HIS A 448 -3.36 8.18 8.21
N PRO A 449 -2.13 8.11 7.67
CA PRO A 449 -1.06 9.09 7.96
C PRO A 449 -1.44 10.55 7.73
N ASP A 450 -2.28 10.84 6.74
CA ASP A 450 -2.72 12.21 6.44
C ASP A 450 -3.53 12.83 7.58
N LEU A 451 -4.26 12.01 8.36
CA LEU A 451 -4.94 12.51 9.56
C LEU A 451 -3.92 12.98 10.61
N ALA A 452 -2.79 12.28 10.74
CA ALA A 452 -1.71 12.72 11.64
C ALA A 452 -1.09 14.05 11.19
N VAL A 453 -0.97 14.27 9.87
CA VAL A 453 -0.51 15.56 9.32
C VAL A 453 -1.48 16.66 9.72
N SER A 454 -2.79 16.49 9.46
CA SER A 454 -3.80 17.51 9.77
C SER A 454 -3.86 17.82 11.26
N TYR A 455 -3.82 16.82 12.14
CA TYR A 455 -3.76 17.06 13.59
C TYR A 455 -2.48 17.82 13.98
N ASN A 456 -1.32 17.45 13.44
CA ASN A 456 -0.08 18.16 13.72
C ASN A 456 -0.13 19.62 13.25
N ASP A 457 -0.70 19.90 12.08
CA ASP A 457 -0.87 21.27 11.57
C ASP A 457 -1.80 22.11 12.46
N ILE A 458 -2.91 21.53 12.93
CA ILE A 458 -3.82 22.16 13.90
C ILE A 458 -3.10 22.41 15.23
N GLY A 459 -2.29 21.46 15.69
CA GLY A 459 -1.47 21.58 16.89
C GLY A 459 -0.50 22.76 16.81
N LEU A 460 0.21 22.90 15.69
CA LEU A 460 1.12 24.01 15.42
C LEU A 460 0.41 25.36 15.45
N VAL A 461 -0.79 25.45 14.85
CA VAL A 461 -1.55 26.71 14.84
C VAL A 461 -2.04 27.07 16.25
N ASN A 462 -2.55 26.10 17.01
CA ASN A 462 -2.97 26.32 18.39
C ASN A 462 -1.80 26.73 19.30
N GLU A 463 -0.63 26.11 19.12
CA GLU A 463 0.58 26.49 19.85
C GLU A 463 0.98 27.94 19.58
N ASN A 464 0.94 28.38 18.32
CA ASN A 464 1.23 29.78 17.95
C ASN A 464 0.19 30.77 18.50
N MET A 465 -1.06 30.33 18.69
CA MET A 465 -2.12 31.11 19.32
C MET A 465 -2.05 31.14 20.85
N GLY A 466 -1.20 30.31 21.47
CA GLY A 466 -1.11 30.16 22.93
C GLY A 466 -2.11 29.16 23.53
N ASN A 467 -2.83 28.41 22.70
CA ASN A 467 -3.78 27.38 23.11
C ASN A 467 -3.05 26.05 23.36
N TYR A 468 -2.22 26.00 24.42
CA TYR A 468 -1.28 24.89 24.61
C TYR A 468 -1.95 23.54 24.92
N VAL A 469 -3.12 23.55 25.58
CA VAL A 469 -3.87 22.33 25.90
C VAL A 469 -4.40 21.67 24.64
N GLU A 470 -5.02 22.45 23.76
CA GLU A 470 -5.52 22.00 22.46
C GLU A 470 -4.38 21.52 21.55
N ALA A 471 -3.25 22.24 21.57
CA ALA A 471 -2.06 21.84 20.82
C ALA A 471 -1.51 20.48 21.27
N HIS A 472 -1.42 20.25 22.59
CA HIS A 472 -0.98 18.97 23.14
C HIS A 472 -1.89 17.82 22.70
N LEU A 473 -3.20 17.98 22.81
CA LEU A 473 -4.15 16.94 22.39
C LEU A 473 -3.99 16.58 20.90
N CYS A 474 -3.81 17.59 20.05
CA CYS A 474 -3.62 17.38 18.62
C CYS A 474 -2.29 16.66 18.32
N TYR A 475 -1.19 17.04 18.97
CA TYR A 475 0.10 16.36 18.80
C TYR A 475 0.06 14.91 19.30
N GLU A 476 -0.68 14.64 20.39
CA GLU A 476 -0.85 13.29 20.91
C GLU A 476 -1.56 12.38 19.90
N LEU A 477 -2.65 12.86 19.31
CA LEU A 477 -3.36 12.17 18.23
C LEU A 477 -2.48 11.95 16.99
N ALA A 478 -1.69 12.96 16.59
CA ALA A 478 -0.76 12.84 15.47
C ALA A 478 0.31 11.76 15.71
N VAL A 479 0.88 11.70 16.93
CA VAL A 479 1.83 10.64 17.31
C VAL A 479 1.17 9.27 17.32
N GLN A 480 -0.03 9.14 17.90
CA GLN A 480 -0.75 7.87 17.97
C GLN A 480 -1.03 7.30 16.57
N ILE A 481 -1.60 8.12 15.68
CA ILE A 481 -1.89 7.72 14.29
C ILE A 481 -0.59 7.42 13.54
N GLY A 482 0.42 8.29 13.69
CA GLY A 482 1.73 8.10 13.05
C GLY A 482 2.44 6.82 13.48
N GLN A 483 2.32 6.41 14.75
CA GLN A 483 2.89 5.15 15.25
C GLN A 483 2.24 3.92 14.62
N GLN A 484 0.93 3.97 14.37
CA GLN A 484 0.18 2.86 13.80
C GLN A 484 0.37 2.73 12.28
N SER A 485 0.77 3.81 11.60
CA SER A 485 0.70 3.90 10.13
C SER A 485 2.03 4.16 9.44
N LEU A 486 3.04 4.64 10.16
CA LEU A 486 4.35 4.98 9.61
C LEU A 486 5.45 4.08 10.19
N PRO A 487 6.51 3.78 9.41
CA PRO A 487 7.70 3.13 9.95
C PRO A 487 8.26 3.88 11.16
N THR A 488 8.83 3.15 12.12
CA THR A 488 9.37 3.72 13.37
C THR A 488 10.41 4.82 13.16
N ASN A 489 11.15 4.78 12.03
CA ASN A 489 12.17 5.75 11.65
C ASN A 489 11.67 6.84 10.68
N HIS A 490 10.36 6.93 10.44
CA HIS A 490 9.80 7.93 9.52
C HIS A 490 10.01 9.36 10.04
N SER A 491 10.44 10.28 9.16
CA SER A 491 10.74 11.67 9.50
C SER A 491 9.56 12.40 10.15
N ASN A 492 8.36 12.26 9.57
CA ASN A 492 7.15 12.85 10.14
C ASN A 492 6.83 12.33 11.54
N LEU A 493 6.96 11.03 11.79
CA LEU A 493 6.71 10.47 13.13
C LEU A 493 7.71 11.04 14.15
N LYS A 494 8.98 11.22 13.75
CA LYS A 494 9.98 11.89 14.58
C LYS A 494 9.55 13.34 14.89
N MET A 495 9.14 14.09 13.87
CA MET A 495 8.66 15.47 14.01
C MET A 495 7.45 15.57 14.95
N TYR A 496 6.46 14.68 14.82
CA TYR A 496 5.27 14.68 15.69
C TYR A 496 5.66 14.47 17.15
N ARG A 497 6.60 13.55 17.43
CA ARG A 497 7.12 13.31 18.79
C ARG A 497 7.88 14.52 19.33
N GLU A 498 8.69 15.16 18.50
CA GLU A 498 9.41 16.39 18.88
C GLU A 498 8.43 17.51 19.24
N ASN A 499 7.38 17.72 18.45
CA ASN A 499 6.34 18.71 18.73
C ASN A 499 5.58 18.41 20.03
N LEU A 500 5.19 17.14 20.24
CA LEU A 500 4.54 16.70 21.47
C LEU A 500 5.43 16.90 22.71
N GLU A 501 6.75 16.70 22.59
CA GLU A 501 7.66 16.92 23.71
C GLU A 501 7.90 18.41 23.97
N ASN A 502 8.00 19.21 22.91
CA ASN A 502 8.19 20.65 23.03
C ASN A 502 6.99 21.34 23.70
N ILE A 503 5.76 20.91 23.40
CA ILE A 503 4.56 21.53 23.98
C ILE A 503 4.42 21.23 25.48
N LYS A 504 4.90 20.07 25.97
CA LYS A 504 4.87 19.73 27.40
C LYS A 504 5.65 20.72 28.27
N ASN A 505 6.69 21.33 27.72
CA ASN A 505 7.47 22.37 28.42
C ASN A 505 6.74 23.72 28.50
N LYS A 506 5.63 23.89 27.75
CA LYS A 506 4.81 25.11 27.70
C LYS A 506 3.48 24.97 28.45
N LEU A 507 3.09 23.75 28.83
CA LEU A 507 2.00 23.43 29.75
C LEU A 507 2.46 23.63 31.20
#